data_AF-A0A2A8HPS1-F1
#
_entry.id   AF-A0A2A8HPS1-F1
#
_cell.length_a   1.000
_cell.length_b   1.000
_cell.length_c   1.000
_cell.angle_alpha   90.00
_cell.angle_beta   90.00
_cell.angle_gamma   90.00
#
_symmetry.space_group_name_H-M   'P 1'
#
loop_
_entity.id
_entity.type
_entity.pdbx_description
1 polymer ?
#
loop_
_entity_poly.entity_id
_entity_poly.type
_entity_poly.pdbx_seq_one_letter_code
_entity_poly.pdbx_strand_id
1 'polypeptide(L)'
;MTATTPELEKAIDRLLLADANALDSKDMPGWLANYAEEEQASYYCRAVENSEHNLELGFMFDDCRARLEDRVTYVNEIWAGTFQDYRTRHFVQRVSHRQVDARTVEVVSNFSVFMTPMDAGVTQVLAAGRYLDTMRLSDDGGAKLLSRRAELDTSVLPRYLVYPI
;
A
#
# COMPACT_ATOMS: atom_id res chain seq x y z
N MET A 1 -5.43 -9.91 -25.45
CA MET A 1 -4.02 -10.09 -25.90
C MET A 1 -3.16 -10.07 -24.66
N THR A 2 -2.22 -10.99 -24.49
CA THR A 2 -1.30 -11.00 -23.34
C THR A 2 -0.32 -9.85 -23.51
N ALA A 3 -0.19 -8.99 -22.50
CA ALA A 3 0.78 -7.88 -22.52
C ALA A 3 2.20 -8.44 -22.69
N THR A 4 3.05 -7.71 -23.43
CA THR A 4 4.48 -8.04 -23.47
C THR A 4 5.11 -7.78 -22.10
N THR A 5 6.20 -8.48 -21.75
CA THR A 5 6.88 -8.28 -20.45
C THR A 5 7.22 -6.80 -20.17
N PRO A 6 7.73 -6.00 -21.13
CA PRO A 6 8.01 -4.58 -20.90
C PRO A 6 6.75 -3.73 -20.63
N GLU A 7 5.62 -4.05 -21.27
CA GLU A 7 4.35 -3.34 -21.05
C GLU A 7 3.78 -3.66 -19.67
N LEU A 8 3.86 -4.93 -19.26
CA LEU A 8 3.46 -5.38 -17.94
C LEU A 8 4.28 -4.68 -16.84
N GLU A 9 5.61 -4.69 -16.96
CA GLU A 9 6.50 -4.03 -16.01
C GLU A 9 6.21 -2.53 -15.90
N LYS A 10 5.97 -1.87 -17.03
CA LYS A 10 5.58 -0.45 -17.05
C LYS A 10 4.25 -0.19 -16.34
N ALA A 11 3.27 -1.08 -16.49
CA ALA A 11 1.98 -0.95 -15.81
C ALA A 11 2.14 -1.10 -14.28
N ILE A 12 2.92 -2.10 -13.85
CA ILE A 12 3.24 -2.34 -12.44
C ILE A 12 3.97 -1.13 -11.85
N ASP A 13 5.06 -0.69 -12.50
CA ASP A 13 5.89 0.40 -11.98
C ASP A 13 5.10 1.72 -11.92
N ARG A 14 4.22 1.98 -12.90
CA ARG A 14 3.33 3.15 -12.86
C ARG A 14 2.37 3.10 -11.66
N LEU A 15 1.81 1.94 -11.35
CA LEU A 15 0.91 1.77 -10.20
C LEU A 15 1.66 1.97 -8.88
N LEU A 16 2.85 1.36 -8.72
CA LEU A 16 3.68 1.54 -7.52
C LEU A 16 4.08 3.01 -7.31
N LEU A 17 4.42 3.72 -8.38
CA LEU A 17 4.74 5.16 -8.33
C LEU A 17 3.53 6.02 -7.98
N ALA A 18 2.37 5.74 -8.57
CA ALA A 18 1.13 6.46 -8.29
C ALA A 18 0.70 6.30 -6.83
N ASP A 19 0.84 5.09 -6.28
CA ASP A 19 0.50 4.77 -4.90
C ASP A 19 1.42 5.44 -3.89
N ALA A 20 2.74 5.33 -4.07
CA ALA A 20 3.73 6.03 -3.26
C ALA A 20 3.51 7.56 -3.27
N ASN A 21 3.22 8.12 -4.44
CA ASN A 21 2.92 9.54 -4.57
C ASN A 21 1.62 9.95 -3.84
N ALA A 22 0.56 9.16 -3.98
CA ALA A 22 -0.71 9.41 -3.28
C ALA A 22 -0.51 9.43 -1.76
N LEU A 23 0.18 8.44 -1.21
CA LEU A 23 0.48 8.38 0.23
C LEU A 23 1.38 9.54 0.69
N ASP A 24 2.46 9.83 -0.03
CA ASP A 24 3.38 10.92 0.33
C ASP A 24 2.78 12.32 0.22
N SER A 25 1.77 12.49 -0.64
CA SER A 25 0.99 13.72 -0.78
C SER A 25 -0.27 13.75 0.08
N LYS A 26 -0.55 12.67 0.83
CA LYS A 26 -1.75 12.49 1.66
C LYS A 26 -3.05 12.54 0.85
N ASP A 27 -2.97 12.20 -0.42
CA ASP A 27 -4.12 12.08 -1.32
C ASP A 27 -4.81 10.72 -1.11
N MET A 28 -5.60 10.62 -0.04
CA MET A 28 -6.34 9.40 0.29
C MET A 28 -7.33 8.97 -0.82
N PRO A 29 -8.06 9.89 -1.50
CA PRO A 29 -8.83 9.53 -2.69
C PRO A 29 -7.96 8.97 -3.82
N GLY A 30 -6.79 9.55 -4.07
CA GLY A 30 -5.82 9.04 -5.04
C GLY A 30 -5.29 7.65 -4.69
N TRP A 31 -5.05 7.39 -3.40
CA TRP A 31 -4.67 6.07 -2.90
C TRP A 31 -5.78 5.04 -3.17
N LEU A 32 -7.03 5.35 -2.80
CA LEU A 32 -8.16 4.46 -3.04
C LEU A 32 -8.40 4.21 -4.53
N ALA A 33 -8.18 5.23 -5.36
CA ALA A 33 -8.29 5.12 -6.81
C ALA A 33 -7.28 4.13 -7.40
N ASN A 34 -6.18 3.79 -6.72
CA ASN A 34 -5.24 2.77 -7.17
C ASN A 34 -5.77 1.35 -6.99
N TYR A 35 -6.82 1.14 -6.19
CA TYR A 35 -7.44 -0.17 -5.98
C TYR A 35 -8.49 -0.48 -7.05
N ALA A 36 -8.73 -1.77 -7.26
CA ALA A 36 -9.84 -2.26 -8.07
C ALA A 36 -11.17 -1.96 -7.36
N GLU A 37 -12.23 -1.79 -8.14
CA GLU A 37 -13.61 -1.61 -7.64
C GLU A 37 -14.28 -2.95 -7.28
N GLU A 38 -13.54 -4.07 -7.36
CA GLU A 38 -14.01 -5.40 -6.97
C GLU A 38 -14.23 -5.47 -5.44
N GLU A 39 -15.30 -6.13 -4.97
CA GLU A 39 -15.66 -6.19 -3.54
C GLU A 39 -14.54 -6.74 -2.65
N GLN A 40 -13.77 -7.69 -3.17
CA GLN A 40 -12.65 -8.32 -2.48
C GLN A 40 -11.35 -7.49 -2.54
N ALA A 41 -11.41 -6.24 -3.03
CA ALA A 41 -10.28 -5.35 -2.96
C ALA A 41 -9.90 -5.09 -1.49
N SER A 42 -8.62 -5.27 -1.12
CA SER A 42 -8.23 -5.32 0.28
C SER A 42 -6.84 -4.75 0.56
N TYR A 43 -6.64 -4.21 1.76
CA TYR A 43 -5.35 -3.75 2.26
C TYR A 43 -5.10 -4.29 3.67
N TYR A 44 -3.92 -4.90 3.85
CA TYR A 44 -3.46 -5.39 5.13
C TYR A 44 -2.09 -4.80 5.45
N CYS A 45 -1.91 -4.34 6.69
CA CYS A 45 -0.63 -3.89 7.21
C CYS A 45 -0.38 -4.64 8.52
N ARG A 46 0.65 -5.49 8.57
CA ARG A 46 0.91 -6.37 9.72
C ARG A 46 2.39 -6.70 9.87
N ALA A 47 2.82 -6.99 11.09
CA ALA A 47 4.18 -7.47 11.34
C ALA A 47 4.37 -8.87 10.71
N VAL A 48 5.54 -9.10 10.10
CA VAL A 48 5.85 -10.37 9.43
C VAL A 48 5.77 -11.56 10.38
N GLU A 49 6.13 -11.38 11.66
CA GLU A 49 6.02 -12.40 12.71
C GLU A 49 4.59 -12.93 12.90
N ASN A 50 3.58 -12.07 12.71
CA ASN A 50 2.18 -12.48 12.80
C ASN A 50 1.84 -13.42 11.64
N SER A 51 2.35 -13.14 10.44
CA SER A 51 2.17 -13.99 9.26
C SER A 51 2.88 -15.34 9.44
N GLU A 52 4.13 -15.32 9.92
CA GLU A 52 4.93 -16.53 10.18
C GLU A 52 4.26 -17.45 11.22
N HIS A 53 3.51 -16.88 12.16
CA HIS A 53 2.76 -17.62 13.18
C HIS A 53 1.27 -17.83 12.85
N ASN A 54 0.81 -17.48 11.65
CA ASN A 54 -0.61 -17.59 11.23
C ASN A 54 -1.59 -16.86 12.16
N LEU A 55 -1.20 -15.68 12.64
CA LEU A 55 -2.03 -14.80 13.45
C LEU A 55 -2.74 -13.76 12.57
N GLU A 56 -4.06 -13.67 12.70
CA GLU A 56 -4.88 -12.65 12.02
C GLU A 56 -4.84 -11.32 12.78
N LEU A 57 -3.63 -10.80 12.99
CA LEU A 57 -3.37 -9.56 13.72
C LEU A 57 -2.58 -8.59 12.84
N GLY A 58 -3.11 -7.40 12.66
CA GLY A 58 -2.48 -6.33 11.87
C GLY A 58 -2.72 -4.95 12.47
N PHE A 59 -1.89 -4.00 12.04
CA PHE A 59 -2.07 -2.57 12.30
C PHE A 59 -3.23 -2.00 11.48
N MET A 60 -3.45 -2.52 10.27
CA MET A 60 -4.60 -2.19 9.41
C MET A 60 -5.13 -3.47 8.76
N PHE A 61 -6.46 -3.56 8.68
CA PHE A 61 -7.17 -4.76 8.22
C PHE A 61 -8.43 -4.36 7.46
N ASP A 62 -8.23 -3.82 6.25
CA ASP A 62 -9.31 -3.43 5.34
C ASP A 62 -9.54 -4.59 4.37
N ASP A 63 -10.42 -5.50 4.78
CA ASP A 63 -10.62 -6.80 4.15
C ASP A 63 -11.57 -6.79 2.95
N CYS A 64 -12.17 -5.64 2.63
CA CYS A 64 -13.03 -5.45 1.47
C CYS A 64 -13.03 -4.00 0.97
N ARG A 65 -13.60 -3.77 -0.21
CA ARG A 65 -13.66 -2.45 -0.85
C ARG A 65 -14.30 -1.39 0.03
N ALA A 66 -15.41 -1.71 0.69
CA ALA A 66 -16.10 -0.79 1.59
C ALA A 66 -15.21 -0.34 2.76
N ARG A 67 -14.30 -1.20 3.24
CA ARG A 67 -13.37 -0.86 4.33
C ARG A 67 -12.23 0.04 3.86
N LEU A 68 -11.80 -0.10 2.60
CA LEU A 68 -10.88 0.86 1.97
C LEU A 68 -11.53 2.25 1.86
N GLU A 69 -12.81 2.30 1.47
CA GLU A 69 -13.60 3.54 1.41
C GLU A 69 -13.76 4.17 2.79
N ASP A 70 -14.16 3.38 3.79
CA ASP A 70 -14.22 3.81 5.19
C ASP A 70 -12.89 4.43 5.63
N ARG A 71 -11.75 3.82 5.29
CA ARG A 71 -10.42 4.35 5.65
C ARG A 71 -10.18 5.75 5.10
N VAL A 72 -10.58 6.01 3.85
CA VAL A 72 -10.46 7.37 3.27
C VAL A 72 -11.26 8.36 4.10
N THR A 73 -12.50 8.03 4.44
CA THR A 73 -13.36 8.85 5.31
C THR A 73 -12.76 9.03 6.70
N TYR A 74 -12.25 7.96 7.32
CA TYR A 74 -11.61 8.03 8.65
C TYR A 74 -10.44 9.01 8.67
N VAL A 75 -9.53 8.91 7.69
CA VAL A 75 -8.34 9.77 7.64
C VAL A 75 -8.70 11.22 7.33
N ASN A 76 -9.59 11.46 6.36
CA ASN A 76 -9.87 12.81 5.88
C ASN A 76 -10.87 13.59 6.75
N GLU A 77 -11.83 12.90 7.37
CA GLU A 77 -12.94 13.57 8.06
C GLU A 77 -12.88 13.36 9.58
N ILE A 78 -12.61 12.13 10.02
CA ILE A 78 -12.74 11.77 11.44
C ILE A 78 -11.47 12.11 12.21
N TRP A 79 -10.31 11.83 11.63
CA TRP A 79 -9.01 12.11 12.26
C TRP A 79 -8.49 13.52 11.99
N ALA A 80 -9.16 14.29 11.13
CA ALA A 80 -8.77 15.65 10.82
C ALA A 80 -8.60 16.50 12.10
N GLY A 81 -7.36 16.92 12.38
CA GLY A 81 -7.02 17.74 13.54
C GLY A 81 -6.92 17.00 14.88
N THR A 82 -7.09 15.67 14.92
CA THR A 82 -7.04 14.88 16.17
C THR A 82 -5.73 14.09 16.33
N PHE A 83 -4.83 14.14 15.36
CA PHE A 83 -3.51 13.50 15.43
C PHE A 83 -2.39 14.52 15.23
N GLN A 84 -1.22 14.19 15.77
CA GLN A 84 0.01 14.90 15.42
C GLN A 84 0.50 14.46 14.06
N ASP A 85 0.52 15.40 13.14
CA ASP A 85 0.81 15.13 11.74
C ASP A 85 2.30 14.86 11.48
N TYR A 86 2.56 14.13 10.41
CA TYR A 86 3.90 13.79 9.95
C TYR A 86 3.95 13.67 8.42
N ARG A 87 5.13 13.89 7.85
CA ARG A 87 5.37 13.65 6.42
C ARG A 87 5.89 12.24 6.24
N THR A 88 5.54 11.60 5.13
CA THR A 88 6.11 10.31 4.73
C THR A 88 7.01 10.47 3.50
N ARG A 89 7.90 9.49 3.31
CA ARG A 89 8.60 9.28 2.05
C ARG A 89 8.73 7.78 1.79
N HIS A 90 8.05 7.30 0.75
CA HIS A 90 8.08 5.90 0.36
C HIS A 90 9.20 5.63 -0.64
N PHE A 91 10.05 4.65 -0.33
CA PHE A 91 10.99 4.05 -1.26
C PHE A 91 10.51 2.65 -1.57
N VAL A 92 9.99 2.43 -2.77
CA VAL A 92 9.43 1.15 -3.20
C VAL A 92 10.24 0.62 -4.37
N GLN A 93 10.71 -0.63 -4.25
CA GLN A 93 11.46 -1.31 -5.28
C GLN A 93 10.78 -2.62 -5.63
N ARG A 94 10.34 -2.77 -6.89
CA ARG A 94 9.87 -4.06 -7.42
C ARG A 94 11.01 -5.08 -7.37
N VAL A 95 10.75 -6.22 -6.76
CA VAL A 95 11.69 -7.34 -6.60
C VAL A 95 11.40 -8.44 -7.62
N SER A 96 10.12 -8.80 -7.75
CA SER A 96 9.68 -9.84 -8.69
C SER A 96 8.23 -9.63 -9.08
N HIS A 97 7.84 -10.19 -10.22
CA HIS A 97 6.44 -10.29 -10.61
C HIS A 97 6.19 -11.63 -11.28
N ARG A 98 4.94 -12.10 -11.23
CA ARG A 98 4.49 -13.33 -11.87
C ARG A 98 3.08 -13.14 -12.41
N GLN A 99 2.92 -13.22 -13.73
CA GLN A 99 1.59 -13.21 -14.32
C GLN A 99 0.90 -14.55 -14.02
N VAL A 100 -0.25 -14.48 -13.34
CA VAL A 100 -1.02 -15.66 -12.91
C VAL A 100 -1.97 -16.09 -14.03
N ASP A 101 -2.60 -15.12 -14.68
CA ASP A 101 -3.52 -15.32 -15.80
C ASP A 101 -3.55 -14.07 -16.72
N ALA A 102 -4.49 -14.02 -17.66
CA ALA A 102 -4.60 -12.93 -18.62
C ALA A 102 -4.83 -11.53 -17.99
N ARG A 103 -5.41 -11.47 -16.79
CA ARG A 103 -5.82 -10.24 -16.08
C ARG A 103 -5.18 -10.08 -14.70
N THR A 104 -4.45 -11.07 -14.20
CA THR A 104 -3.91 -11.06 -12.83
C THR A 104 -2.40 -11.20 -12.83
N VAL A 105 -1.74 -10.34 -12.05
CA VAL A 105 -0.31 -10.43 -11.77
C VAL A 105 -0.06 -10.33 -10.27
N GLU A 106 0.82 -11.18 -9.78
CA GLU A 106 1.37 -11.07 -8.43
C GLU A 106 2.68 -10.30 -8.47
N VAL A 107 2.88 -9.38 -7.54
CA VAL A 107 4.07 -8.53 -7.47
C VAL A 107 4.61 -8.54 -6.05
N VAL A 108 5.94 -8.65 -5.93
CA VAL A 108 6.65 -8.47 -4.67
C VAL A 108 7.51 -7.23 -4.79
N SER A 109 7.40 -6.34 -3.82
CA SER A 109 8.21 -5.12 -3.74
C SER A 109 8.76 -4.97 -2.32
N ASN A 110 10.02 -4.56 -2.20
CA ASN A 110 10.53 -4.09 -0.91
C ASN A 110 10.09 -2.64 -0.71
N PHE A 111 9.85 -2.24 0.54
CA PHE A 111 9.59 -0.85 0.88
C PHE A 111 10.36 -0.40 2.12
N SER A 112 10.67 0.89 2.13
CA SER A 112 11.04 1.64 3.33
C SER A 112 10.25 2.95 3.35
N VAL A 113 9.57 3.21 4.47
CA VAL A 113 8.85 4.46 4.71
C VAL A 113 9.60 5.27 5.73
N PHE A 114 10.05 6.45 5.34
CA PHE A 114 10.59 7.43 6.27
C PHE A 114 9.48 8.35 6.75
N MET A 115 9.60 8.82 7.99
CA MET A 115 8.68 9.75 8.59
C MET A 115 9.41 10.94 9.21
N THR A 116 8.89 12.14 8.96
CA THR A 116 9.34 13.38 9.59
C THR A 116 8.17 13.99 10.36
N PRO A 117 8.18 13.93 11.70
CA PRO A 117 7.20 14.61 12.55
C PRO A 117 7.15 16.11 12.25
N MET A 118 5.95 16.71 12.23
CA MET A 118 5.84 18.15 11.99
C MET A 118 6.34 19.02 13.15
N ASP A 119 6.35 18.48 14.36
CA ASP A 119 6.77 19.14 15.60
C ASP A 119 8.29 19.04 15.85
N ALA A 120 8.88 17.86 15.65
CA ALA A 120 10.31 17.62 15.90
C ALA A 120 11.19 17.84 14.66
N GLY A 121 10.67 17.61 13.45
CA GLY A 121 11.40 17.80 12.20
C GLY A 121 12.53 16.79 11.91
N VAL A 122 12.74 15.79 12.78
CA VAL A 122 13.79 14.76 12.62
C VAL A 122 13.24 13.57 11.84
N THR A 123 13.87 13.25 10.71
CA THR A 123 13.50 12.10 9.89
C THR A 123 14.02 10.80 10.49
N GLN A 124 13.16 9.78 10.54
CA GLN A 124 13.50 8.42 10.95
C GLN A 124 12.76 7.39 10.10
N VAL A 125 13.16 6.12 10.18
CA VAL A 125 12.42 5.02 9.54
C VAL A 125 11.13 4.79 10.33
N LEU A 126 9.99 4.89 9.67
CA LEU A 126 8.69 4.53 10.23
C LEU A 126 8.47 3.03 10.16
N ALA A 127 8.66 2.46 8.97
CA ALA A 127 8.47 1.04 8.70
C ALA A 127 9.33 0.62 7.51
N ALA A 128 9.79 -0.63 7.52
CA ALA A 128 10.38 -1.30 6.36
C ALA A 128 9.84 -2.72 6.27
N GLY A 129 9.81 -3.25 5.06
CA GLY A 129 9.28 -4.58 4.82
C GLY A 129 9.01 -4.86 3.34
N ARG A 130 7.97 -5.64 3.07
CA ARG A 130 7.59 -6.03 1.71
C ARG A 130 6.11 -5.86 1.45
N TYR A 131 5.76 -5.41 0.25
CA TYR A 131 4.43 -5.58 -0.29
C TYR A 131 4.33 -6.92 -1.02
N LEU A 132 3.24 -7.63 -0.74
CA LEU A 132 2.80 -8.81 -1.47
C LEU A 132 1.48 -8.43 -2.14
N ASP A 133 1.58 -8.03 -3.41
CA ASP A 133 0.48 -7.45 -4.15
C ASP A 133 -0.13 -8.47 -5.11
N THR A 134 -1.45 -8.46 -5.21
CA THR A 134 -2.20 -8.99 -6.35
C THR A 134 -2.78 -7.81 -7.11
N MET A 135 -2.45 -7.69 -8.39
CA MET A 135 -2.90 -6.60 -9.25
C MET A 135 -3.77 -7.13 -10.39
N ARG A 136 -4.75 -6.32 -10.77
CA ARG A 136 -5.60 -6.51 -11.94
C ARG A 136 -5.07 -5.67 -13.08
N LEU A 137 -4.86 -6.30 -14.22
CA LEU A 137 -4.53 -5.65 -15.47
C LEU A 137 -5.82 -5.16 -16.13
N SER A 138 -5.80 -3.91 -16.56
CA SER A 138 -6.89 -3.30 -17.30
C SER A 138 -6.66 -3.45 -18.80
N ASP A 139 -7.76 -3.50 -19.57
CA ASP A 139 -7.70 -3.66 -21.03
C ASP A 139 -7.02 -2.46 -21.73
N ASP A 140 -6.88 -1.31 -21.05
CA ASP A 140 -6.16 -0.11 -21.51
C ASP A 140 -4.64 -0.14 -21.22
N GLY A 141 -4.12 -1.27 -20.72
CA GLY A 141 -2.72 -1.41 -20.34
C GLY A 141 -2.37 -0.77 -18.98
N GLY A 142 -3.38 -0.43 -18.17
CA GLY A 142 -3.23 -0.05 -16.78
C GLY A 142 -3.19 -1.24 -15.81
N ALA A 143 -2.96 -0.94 -14.53
CA ALA A 143 -3.10 -1.90 -13.44
C ALA A 143 -3.78 -1.24 -12.23
N LYS A 144 -4.48 -2.05 -11.44
CA LYS A 144 -5.07 -1.68 -10.14
C LYS A 144 -4.71 -2.71 -9.08
N LEU A 145 -4.56 -2.30 -7.84
CA LEU A 145 -4.39 -3.20 -6.70
C LEU A 145 -5.71 -3.94 -6.45
N LEU A 146 -5.71 -5.26 -6.56
CA LEU A 146 -6.77 -6.04 -5.95
C LEU A 146 -6.48 -6.18 -4.46
N SER A 147 -5.29 -6.66 -4.11
CA SER A 147 -4.92 -6.86 -2.72
C SER A 147 -3.50 -6.43 -2.50
N ARG A 148 -3.26 -5.73 -1.40
CA ARG A 148 -1.92 -5.46 -0.89
C ARG A 148 -1.79 -5.99 0.53
N ARG A 149 -0.74 -6.76 0.78
CA ARG A 149 -0.26 -7.05 2.13
C ARG A 149 1.08 -6.38 2.35
N ALA A 150 1.11 -5.35 3.17
CA ALA A 150 2.33 -4.77 3.72
C ALA A 150 2.77 -5.61 4.93
N GLU A 151 3.80 -6.42 4.73
CA GLU A 151 4.45 -7.24 5.76
C GLU A 151 5.65 -6.45 6.30
N LEU A 152 5.57 -6.01 7.56
CA LEU A 152 6.57 -5.17 8.19
C LEU A 152 7.62 -6.04 8.90
N ASP A 153 8.89 -5.78 8.61
CA ASP A 153 10.02 -6.23 9.43
C ASP A 153 10.12 -5.37 10.70
N THR A 154 9.59 -4.15 10.66
CA THR A 154 9.53 -3.23 11.81
C THR A 154 8.37 -3.63 12.74
N SER A 155 8.63 -4.52 13.70
CA SER A 155 7.62 -5.00 14.66
C SER A 155 7.17 -3.95 15.67
N VAL A 156 8.07 -3.04 16.07
CA VAL A 156 7.75 -1.92 16.97
C VAL A 156 7.87 -0.61 16.18
N LEU A 157 6.72 -0.03 15.86
CA LEU A 157 6.68 1.24 15.15
C LEU A 157 7.04 2.40 16.09
N PRO A 158 7.85 3.37 15.64
CA PRO A 158 8.19 4.55 16.45
C PRO A 158 7.00 5.52 16.60
N ARG A 159 5.89 5.28 15.89
CA ARG A 159 4.67 6.09 15.93
C ARG A 159 3.45 5.26 15.52
N TYR A 160 2.27 5.68 15.93
CA TYR A 160 1.01 5.17 15.41
C TYR A 160 0.89 5.46 13.90
N LEU A 161 0.21 4.57 13.17
CA LEU A 161 -0.05 4.74 11.74
C LEU A 161 -1.40 5.43 11.52
N VAL A 162 -1.36 6.63 10.95
CA VAL A 162 -2.55 7.34 10.46
C VAL A 162 -2.84 6.93 9.03
N TYR A 163 -1.81 7.03 8.19
CA TYR A 163 -1.88 6.72 6.76
C TYR A 163 -1.54 5.25 6.50
N PRO A 164 -2.12 4.65 5.45
CA PRO A 164 -1.57 3.42 4.89
C PRO A 164 -0.08 3.60 4.59
N ILE A 165 0.63 2.47 4.61
CA ILE A 165 2.01 2.36 4.17
C ILE A 165 2.11 1.59 2.87
#